data_AF-A0A930X7Y9-F1
#
_entry.id   AF-A0A930X7Y9-F1
#
_cell.length_a   1.000
_cell.length_b   1.000
_cell.length_c   1.000
_cell.angle_alpha   90.00
_cell.angle_beta   90.00
_cell.angle_gamma   90.00
#
_symmetry.space_group_name_H-M   'P 1'
#
loop_
_entity.id
_entity.type
_entity.pdbx_description
1 polymer ?
#
loop_
_entity_poly.entity_id
_entity_poly.type
_entity_poly.pdbx_seq_one_letter_code
_entity_poly.pdbx_strand_id
1 'polypeptide(L)'
;MMHPLAQFRWVAIVEGWSYLILLFVAMPLKYLAEQPWAVKITGSAHGALFVLFCLALLQIMLRCRWSLKQASWAFVASLIPFATFVLERQLKAMLQAENDALLATEPQ
;
A
#
# COMPACT_ATOMS: atom_id res chain seq x y z
N MET A 1 -4.18 -20.47 1.92
CA MET A 1 -4.71 -19.09 1.74
C MET A 1 -3.59 -18.11 2.08
N MET A 2 -3.30 -17.12 1.22
CA MET A 2 -2.31 -16.09 1.59
C MET A 2 -2.85 -15.26 2.76
N HIS A 3 -1.97 -14.91 3.71
CA HIS A 3 -2.34 -14.17 4.91
C HIS A 3 -2.93 -12.78 4.55
N PRO A 4 -4.05 -12.33 5.13
CA PRO A 4 -4.65 -11.03 4.81
C PRO A 4 -3.68 -9.85 4.93
N LEU A 5 -2.80 -9.86 5.94
CA LEU A 5 -1.74 -8.85 6.11
C LEU A 5 -0.72 -8.88 4.96
N ALA A 6 -0.35 -10.07 4.48
CA ALA A 6 0.58 -10.19 3.36
C ALA A 6 -0.02 -9.65 2.06
N GLN A 7 -1.32 -9.89 1.82
CA GLN A 7 -2.04 -9.35 0.67
C GLN A 7 -2.08 -7.81 0.71
N PHE A 8 -2.45 -7.24 1.85
CA PHE A 8 -2.50 -5.78 2.01
C PHE A 8 -1.12 -5.14 1.85
N ARG A 9 -0.06 -5.75 2.39
CA ARG A 9 1.32 -5.28 2.19
C ARG A 9 1.69 -5.21 0.71
N TRP A 10 1.34 -6.23 -0.07
CA TRP A 10 1.59 -6.23 -1.52
C TRP A 10 0.84 -5.10 -2.24
N VAL A 11 -0.44 -4.90 -1.92
CA VAL A 11 -1.25 -3.82 -2.51
C VAL A 11 -0.65 -2.45 -2.15
N ALA A 12 -0.26 -2.25 -0.88
CA ALA A 12 0.37 -1.01 -0.41
C ALA A 12 1.71 -0.70 -1.12
N ILE A 13 2.53 -1.73 -1.39
CA ILE A 13 3.78 -1.58 -2.12
C ILE A 13 3.49 -1.15 -3.56
N VAL A 14 2.60 -1.86 -4.26
CA VAL A 14 2.29 -1.57 -5.67
C VAL A 14 1.65 -0.18 -5.82
N GLU A 15 0.76 0.18 -4.91
CA GLU A 15 0.14 1.51 -4.85
C GLU A 15 1.20 2.60 -4.63
N GLY A 16 2.09 2.44 -3.64
CA GLY A 16 3.18 3.38 -3.38
C GLY A 16 4.12 3.57 -4.59
N TRP A 17 4.53 2.48 -5.23
CA TRP A 17 5.35 2.54 -6.46
C TRP A 17 4.62 3.21 -7.62
N SER A 18 3.33 2.95 -7.79
CA SER A 18 2.53 3.61 -8.83
C SER A 18 2.45 5.12 -8.62
N TYR A 19 2.42 5.59 -7.37
CA TYR A 19 2.41 7.01 -7.05
C TYR A 19 3.76 7.67 -7.32
N LEU A 20 4.86 6.99 -6.98
CA LEU A 20 6.23 7.41 -7.32
C LEU A 20 6.41 7.53 -8.83
N ILE A 21 5.95 6.55 -9.61
CA ILE A 21 6.03 6.60 -11.08
C ILE A 21 5.21 7.76 -11.63
N LEU A 22 4.01 8.00 -11.10
CA LEU A 22 3.17 9.12 -11.50
C LEU A 22 3.87 10.47 -11.26
N LEU A 23 4.48 10.66 -10.08
CA LEU A 23 5.12 11.92 -9.71
C LEU A 23 6.49 12.14 -10.37
N PHE A 24 7.32 11.11 -10.48
CA PHE A 24 8.70 11.24 -10.96
C PHE A 24 8.88 10.91 -12.45
N VAL A 25 7.91 10.24 -13.08
CA VAL A 25 7.97 9.92 -14.52
C VAL A 25 6.90 10.69 -15.28
N ALA A 26 5.63 10.53 -14.89
CA ALA A 26 4.54 11.09 -15.69
C ALA A 26 4.47 12.62 -15.61
N MET A 27 4.72 13.22 -14.43
CA MET A 27 4.76 14.68 -14.30
C MET A 27 5.93 15.32 -15.08
N PRO A 28 7.19 14.86 -14.95
CA PRO A 28 8.26 15.39 -15.80
C PRO A 28 7.99 15.20 -17.28
N LEU A 29 7.44 14.06 -17.71
CA LEU A 29 7.12 13.82 -19.11
C LEU A 29 6.01 14.76 -19.64
N LYS A 30 5.04 15.10 -18.78
CA LYS A 30 3.99 16.09 -19.10
C LYS A 30 4.58 17.49 -19.33
N TYR A 31 5.51 17.93 -18.49
CA TYR A 31 6.05 19.29 -18.56
C TYR A 31 7.25 19.44 -19.51
N LEU A 32 8.08 18.40 -19.66
CA LEU A 32 9.31 18.45 -20.46
C LEU A 32 9.11 17.99 -21.90
N ALA A 33 8.17 17.06 -22.15
CA ALA A 33 7.94 16.50 -23.48
C ALA A 33 6.53 16.80 -24.02
N GLU A 34 5.75 17.62 -23.30
CA GLU A 34 4.37 17.98 -23.65
C GLU A 34 3.48 16.76 -23.95
N GLN A 35 3.72 15.64 -23.26
CA GLN A 35 2.97 14.38 -23.44
C GLN A 35 1.95 14.18 -22.30
N PRO A 36 0.75 14.78 -22.35
CA PRO A 36 -0.23 14.67 -21.27
C PRO A 36 -0.84 13.27 -21.14
N TRP A 37 -0.74 12.42 -22.18
CA TRP A 37 -1.28 11.07 -22.16
C TRP A 37 -0.62 10.18 -21.10
N ALA A 38 0.66 10.41 -20.78
CA ALA A 38 1.38 9.64 -19.78
C ALA A 38 0.71 9.76 -18.40
N VAL A 39 0.40 10.99 -17.98
CA VAL A 39 -0.33 11.26 -16.73
C VAL A 39 -1.74 10.67 -16.75
N LYS A 40 -2.40 10.66 -17.92
CA LYS A 40 -3.74 10.06 -18.03
C LYS A 40 -3.67 8.55 -17.76
N ILE A 41 -2.73 7.84 -18.38
CA ILE A 41 -2.59 6.38 -18.20
C ILE A 41 -2.12 6.05 -16.79
N THR A 42 -1.02 6.64 -16.32
CA THR A 42 -0.47 6.35 -14.99
C THR A 42 -1.39 6.83 -13.88
N GLY A 43 -2.08 7.96 -14.09
CA GLY A 43 -3.10 8.49 -13.18
C GLY A 43 -4.30 7.58 -13.04
N SER A 44 -4.86 7.09 -14.15
CA SER A 44 -5.95 6.12 -14.11
C SER A 44 -5.52 4.79 -13.46
N ALA A 45 -4.31 4.31 -13.77
CA ALA A 45 -3.77 3.09 -13.16
C ALA A 45 -3.56 3.24 -11.64
N HIS A 46 -2.96 4.35 -11.21
CA HIS A 46 -2.78 4.67 -9.79
C HIS A 46 -4.13 4.81 -9.07
N GLY A 47 -5.11 5.49 -9.68
CA GLY A 47 -6.45 5.62 -9.11
C GLY A 47 -7.13 4.26 -8.89
N ALA A 48 -7.00 3.33 -9.83
CA ALA A 48 -7.51 1.97 -9.66
C ALA A 48 -6.81 1.22 -8.52
N LEU A 49 -5.48 1.35 -8.42
CA LEU A 49 -4.70 0.76 -7.32
C LEU A 49 -5.05 1.35 -5.96
N PHE A 50 -5.32 2.66 -5.89
CA PHE A 50 -5.75 3.34 -4.68
C PHE A 50 -7.12 2.83 -4.21
N VAL A 51 -8.07 2.61 -5.12
CA VAL A 51 -9.35 1.98 -4.77
C VAL A 51 -9.13 0.56 -4.23
N LEU A 52 -8.26 -0.23 -4.87
CA LEU A 52 -7.92 -1.56 -4.38
C LEU A 52 -7.27 -1.52 -2.99
N PHE A 53 -6.40 -0.54 -2.74
CA PHE A 53 -5.82 -0.28 -1.43
C PHE A 53 -6.89 0.02 -0.38
N CYS A 54 -7.85 0.89 -0.67
CA CYS A 54 -8.96 1.19 0.23
C CYS A 54 -9.81 -0.04 0.55
N LEU A 55 -10.10 -0.89 -0.44
CA LEU A 55 -10.83 -2.14 -0.23
C LEU A 55 -10.04 -3.13 0.65
N ALA A 56 -8.75 -3.28 0.39
CA ALA A 56 -7.88 -4.13 1.20
C ALA A 56 -7.72 -3.59 2.64
N LEU A 57 -7.63 -2.27 2.81
CA LEU A 57 -7.59 -1.60 4.10
C LEU A 57 -8.88 -1.86 4.90
N LEU A 58 -10.04 -1.74 4.25
CA LEU A 58 -11.33 -2.06 4.86
C LEU A 58 -11.39 -3.54 5.30
N GLN A 59 -10.89 -4.45 4.46
CA GLN A 59 -10.83 -5.87 4.79
C GLN A 59 -9.94 -6.15 6.01
N ILE A 60 -8.78 -5.50 6.12
CA ILE A 60 -7.90 -5.60 7.30
C ILE A 60 -8.55 -5.00 8.53
N MET A 61 -9.23 -3.85 8.38
CA MET A 61 -9.95 -3.22 9.50
C MET A 61 -10.99 -4.16 10.10
N LEU A 62 -11.72 -4.89 9.25
CA LEU A 62 -12.73 -5.86 9.68
C LEU A 62 -12.13 -7.16 10.23
N ARG A 63 -11.08 -7.71 9.58
CA ARG A 63 -10.51 -9.03 9.96
C ARG A 63 -9.48 -8.96 11.09
N CYS A 64 -8.60 -7.97 11.06
CA CYS A 64 -7.51 -7.80 12.04
C CYS A 64 -7.90 -6.83 13.17
N ARG A 65 -9.16 -6.40 13.23
CA ARG A 65 -9.70 -5.45 14.23
C ARG A 65 -8.85 -4.19 14.38
N TRP A 66 -8.27 -3.69 13.29
CA TRP A 66 -7.52 -2.44 13.32
C TRP A 66 -8.43 -1.30 13.78
N SER A 67 -7.91 -0.47 14.67
CA SER A 67 -8.61 0.73 15.11
C SER A 67 -8.73 1.73 13.96
N LEU A 68 -9.76 2.58 14.02
CA LEU A 68 -9.95 3.64 13.03
C LEU A 68 -8.73 4.56 12.91
N LYS A 69 -7.96 4.75 14.00
CA LYS A 69 -6.69 5.50 14.02
C LYS A 69 -5.59 4.84 13.17
N GLN A 70 -5.48 3.52 13.21
CA GLN A 70 -4.51 2.79 12.39
C GLN A 70 -4.91 2.82 10.92
N ALA A 71 -6.21 2.66 10.64
CA ALA A 71 -6.72 2.75 9.28
C ALA A 71 -6.55 4.15 8.69
N SER A 72 -6.86 5.21 9.45
CA SER A 72 -6.65 6.59 9.01
C SER A 72 -5.17 6.90 8.80
N TRP A 73 -4.28 6.41 9.67
CA TRP A 73 -2.84 6.53 9.48
C TRP A 73 -2.38 5.88 8.17
N ALA A 74 -2.82 4.64 7.90
CA ALA A 74 -2.48 3.93 6.66
C ALA A 74 -3.01 4.66 5.41
N PHE A 75 -4.22 5.23 5.49
CA PHE A 75 -4.81 6.03 4.42
C PHE A 75 -4.06 7.34 4.17
N VAL A 76 -3.67 8.06 5.22
CA VAL A 76 -2.85 9.28 5.08
C VAL A 76 -1.47 8.91 4.52
N ALA A 77 -0.91 7.77 4.94
CA ALA A 77 0.37 7.29 4.45
C ALA A 77 0.35 6.92 2.95
N SER A 78 -0.79 6.53 2.37
CA SER A 78 -0.87 6.31 0.91
C SER A 78 -0.92 7.61 0.11
N LEU A 79 -1.45 8.69 0.69
CA LEU A 79 -1.52 10.00 0.03
C LEU A 79 -0.20 10.78 0.03
N ILE A 80 0.72 10.44 0.93
CA ILE A 80 2.01 11.14 1.03
C ILE A 80 3.06 10.30 0.29
N PRO A 81 3.73 10.86 -0.74
CA PRO A 81 4.81 10.15 -1.40
C PRO A 81 5.87 9.80 -0.35
N PHE A 82 6.36 8.56 -0.38
CA PHE A 82 7.29 7.96 0.59
C PHE A 82 6.70 7.50 1.94
N ALA A 83 5.55 7.98 2.39
CA ALA A 83 4.97 7.51 3.66
C ALA A 83 4.50 6.05 3.57
N THR A 84 4.18 5.57 2.37
CA THR A 84 3.92 4.15 2.06
C THR A 84 5.08 3.22 2.45
N PHE A 85 6.35 3.67 2.39
CA PHE A 85 7.48 2.86 2.86
C PHE A 85 7.51 2.71 4.38
N VAL A 86 7.06 3.72 5.12
CA VAL A 86 6.92 3.61 6.58
C VAL A 86 5.81 2.63 6.92
N LEU A 87 4.69 2.69 6.21
CA LEU A 87 3.59 1.73 6.33
C LEU A 87 4.05 0.29 6.00
N GLU A 88 4.88 0.12 4.95
CA GLU A 88 5.46 -1.17 4.58
C GLU A 88 6.32 -1.77 5.71
N ARG A 89 7.20 -0.98 6.32
CA ARG A 89 8.00 -1.44 7.47
C ARG A 89 7.12 -1.86 8.65
N GLN A 90 6.07 -1.10 8.94
CA GLN A 90 5.12 -1.45 10.01
C GLN A 90 4.41 -2.78 9.71
N LEU A 91 3.91 -2.96 8.49
CA LEU A 91 3.25 -4.18 8.05
C LEU A 91 4.18 -5.39 8.08
N LYS A 92 5.42 -5.22 7.63
CA LYS A 92 6.45 -6.26 7.67
C LYS A 92 6.75 -6.70 9.12
N ALA A 93 6.86 -5.75 10.05
CA ALA A 93 7.06 -6.05 11.46
C ALA A 93 5.87 -6.82 12.07
N MET A 94 4.64 -6.44 11.74
CA MET A 94 3.44 -7.17 12.18
C MET A 94 3.40 -8.61 11.65
N LEU A 95 3.74 -8.80 10.37
CA LEU A 95 3.84 -10.12 9.75
C LEU A 95 4.93 -10.98 10.38
N GLN A 96 6.08 -10.40 10.73
CA GLN A 96 7.15 -11.13 11.42
C GLN A 96 6.72 -11.55 12.82
N ALA A 97 6.15 -10.64 13.60
CA ALA A 97 5.65 -10.96 14.94
C ALA A 97 4.58 -12.07 14.93
N GLU A 98 3.72 -12.08 13.92
CA GLU A 98 2.72 -13.13 13.72
C GLU A 98 3.35 -14.48 13.36
N ASN A 99 4.32 -14.50 12.44
CA ASN A 99 5.05 -15.72 12.09
C ASN A 99 5.86 -16.28 13.28
N ASP A 100 6.52 -15.41 14.04
CA ASP A 100 7.32 -15.82 15.20
C ASP A 100 6.43 -16.42 16.30
N ALA A 101 5.23 -15.87 16.51
CA ALA A 101 4.24 -16.42 17.43
C ALA A 101 3.72 -17.79 16.99
N LEU A 102 3.49 -18.00 15.69
CA LEU A 102 3.05 -19.29 15.15
C LEU A 102 4.11 -20.38 15.37
N LEU A 103 5.38 -20.07 15.10
CA LEU A 103 6.51 -20.99 15.31
C LEU A 103 6.73 -21.33 16.79
N ALA A 104 6.43 -20.40 17.69
CA ALA A 104 6.51 -20.64 19.14
C ALA A 104 5.37 -21.54 19.67
N THR A 105 4.28 -21.67 18.92
CA THR A 105 3.12 -22.51 19.27
C THR A 105 3.14 -23.90 18.66
N GLU A 106 4.06 -24.18 17.71
CA GLU A 106 4.25 -25.54 17.22
C GLU A 106 5.06 -26.36 18.26
N PRO A 107 4.50 -27.45 18.82
CA PRO A 107 5.29 -28.35 19.64
C PRO A 107 6.36 -29.00 18.75
N GLN A 108 7.63 -28.89 19.18
CA GLN A 108 8.75 -29.63 18.60
C GLN A 108 8.56 -31.14 18.71
#